data_AF-A0AAW9NIW6-F1
#
_entry.id   AF-A0AAW9NIW6-F1
#
_cell.length_a   1.000
_cell.length_b   1.000
_cell.length_c   1.000
_cell.angle_alpha   90.00
_cell.angle_beta   90.00
_cell.angle_gamma   90.00
#
_symmetry.space_group_name_H-M   'P 1'
#
loop_
_entity.id
_entity.type
_entity.pdbx_description
1 polymer ?
#
loop_
_entity_poly.entity_id
_entity_poly.type
_entity_poly.pdbx_seq_one_letter_code
_entity_poly.pdbx_strand_id
1 'polypeptide(L)'
;MRYNREQAVAYARRWWNDRNPAFPAFQNDCTNFVSQCLYAGGAPMRGAPNQSTGWWILPEQGIWSFSWSVAHSLRWYLETSKEGLTATRVYSPTELEIGDVIAYDFSGDNRIDHTTIVTSIQGGVPYVHAHTSDSADRAYHYRDSTAATPNMRYYYFHIADVFSW
;
A
#
# COMPACT_ATOMS: atom_id res chain seq x y z
N MET A 1 14.01 -13.25 2.45
CA MET A 1 12.97 -13.58 1.43
C MET A 1 12.97 -12.49 0.38
N ARG A 2 12.47 -12.74 -0.84
CA ARG A 2 12.56 -11.76 -1.95
C ARG A 2 11.18 -11.24 -2.33
N TYR A 3 11.06 -9.93 -2.45
CA TYR A 3 9.88 -9.26 -2.97
C TYR A 3 9.84 -9.37 -4.50
N ASN A 4 8.72 -9.85 -5.04
CA ASN A 4 8.46 -9.93 -6.45
C ASN A 4 7.47 -8.83 -6.85
N ARG A 5 8.02 -7.71 -7.32
CA ARG A 5 7.25 -6.54 -7.77
C ARG A 5 6.22 -6.89 -8.83
N GLU A 6 6.59 -7.71 -9.81
CA GLU A 6 5.68 -8.12 -10.89
C GLU A 6 4.46 -8.89 -10.37
N GLN A 7 4.63 -9.73 -9.33
CA GLN A 7 3.50 -10.43 -8.71
C GLN A 7 2.58 -9.48 -7.93
N ALA A 8 3.15 -8.49 -7.25
CA ALA A 8 2.36 -7.45 -6.60
C ALA A 8 1.53 -6.64 -7.62
N VAL A 9 2.14 -6.29 -8.76
CA VAL A 9 1.46 -5.59 -9.87
C VAL A 9 0.41 -6.47 -10.53
N ALA A 10 0.73 -7.73 -10.80
CA ALA A 10 -0.21 -8.68 -11.40
C ALA A 10 -1.45 -8.85 -10.50
N TYR A 11 -1.24 -8.92 -9.18
CA TYR A 11 -2.32 -8.93 -8.22
C TYR A 11 -3.17 -7.66 -8.30
N ALA A 12 -2.52 -6.48 -8.27
CA ALA A 12 -3.21 -5.20 -8.36
C ALA A 12 -4.06 -5.11 -9.62
N ARG A 13 -3.51 -5.47 -10.79
CA ARG A 13 -4.21 -5.50 -12.08
C ARG A 13 -5.36 -6.51 -12.14
N ARG A 14 -5.28 -7.61 -11.36
CA ARG A 14 -6.35 -8.60 -11.30
C ARG A 14 -7.54 -8.11 -10.49
N TRP A 15 -7.27 -7.41 -9.40
CA TRP A 15 -8.25 -7.13 -8.35
C TRP A 15 -8.67 -5.67 -8.24
N TRP A 16 -8.13 -4.73 -9.04
CA TRP A 16 -8.43 -3.29 -8.91
C TRP A 16 -9.93 -2.91 -8.88
N ASN A 17 -10.81 -3.75 -9.45
CA ASN A 17 -12.26 -3.54 -9.53
C ASN A 17 -13.09 -4.64 -8.85
N ASP A 18 -12.47 -5.53 -8.07
CA ASP A 18 -13.16 -6.63 -7.40
C ASP A 18 -12.47 -6.99 -6.07
N ARG A 19 -13.18 -7.67 -5.17
CA ARG A 19 -12.65 -7.97 -3.84
C ARG A 19 -12.29 -9.45 -3.80
N ASN A 20 -11.01 -9.75 -3.52
CA ASN A 20 -10.56 -11.13 -3.43
C ASN A 20 -11.25 -11.85 -2.25
N PRO A 21 -12.06 -12.89 -2.49
CA PRO A 21 -12.82 -13.57 -1.45
C PRO A 21 -11.96 -14.32 -0.42
N ALA A 22 -10.66 -14.49 -0.69
CA ALA A 22 -9.70 -15.03 0.30
C ALA A 22 -9.41 -14.06 1.46
N PHE A 23 -9.81 -12.79 1.33
CA PHE A 23 -9.59 -11.74 2.32
C PHE A 23 -10.92 -11.09 2.72
N PRO A 24 -11.02 -10.54 3.93
CA PRO A 24 -12.18 -9.73 4.32
C PRO A 24 -12.30 -8.50 3.40
N ALA A 25 -13.53 -8.19 3.00
CA ALA A 25 -13.87 -6.97 2.29
C ALA A 25 -14.16 -5.85 3.28
N PHE A 26 -13.59 -4.66 3.04
CA PHE A 26 -13.85 -3.47 3.83
C PHE A 26 -14.59 -2.42 3.00
N GLN A 27 -15.31 -1.52 3.67
CA GLN A 27 -15.87 -0.33 3.01
C GLN A 27 -14.75 0.64 2.60
N ASN A 28 -13.80 0.89 3.51
CA ASN A 28 -12.57 1.63 3.24
C ASN A 28 -11.43 0.62 3.03
N ASP A 29 -11.16 0.30 1.77
CA ASP A 29 -10.40 -0.90 1.40
C ASP A 29 -9.00 -0.62 0.86
N CYS A 30 -8.64 0.65 0.69
CA CYS A 30 -7.36 1.05 0.10
C CYS A 30 -6.14 0.32 0.66
N THR A 31 -5.99 0.30 1.99
CA THR A 31 -4.84 -0.34 2.65
C THR A 31 -4.93 -1.85 2.63
N ASN A 32 -6.13 -2.43 2.74
CA ASN A 32 -6.29 -3.88 2.66
C ASN A 32 -5.92 -4.38 1.26
N PHE A 33 -6.33 -3.67 0.21
CA PHE A 33 -5.91 -3.94 -1.17
C PHE A 33 -4.40 -3.82 -1.35
N VAL A 34 -3.78 -2.73 -0.90
CA VAL A 34 -2.31 -2.54 -0.97
C VAL A 34 -1.59 -3.65 -0.19
N SER A 35 -2.06 -4.01 1.00
CA SER A 35 -1.49 -5.11 1.79
C SER A 35 -1.59 -6.45 1.06
N GLN A 36 -2.72 -6.74 0.41
CA GLN A 36 -2.86 -7.93 -0.42
C GLN A 36 -1.88 -7.95 -1.60
N CYS A 37 -1.64 -6.80 -2.25
CA CYS A 37 -0.64 -6.69 -3.31
C CYS A 37 0.78 -6.94 -2.79
N LEU A 38 1.15 -6.34 -1.66
CA LEU A 38 2.45 -6.56 -1.01
C LEU A 38 2.64 -8.03 -0.62
N TYR A 39 1.60 -8.65 -0.06
CA TYR A 39 1.59 -10.06 0.31
C TYR A 39 1.72 -10.98 -0.91
N ALA A 40 1.00 -10.69 -2.01
CA ALA A 40 1.14 -11.42 -3.27
C ALA A 40 2.54 -11.28 -3.88
N GLY A 41 3.21 -10.15 -3.64
CA GLY A 41 4.62 -9.95 -3.96
C GLY A 41 5.58 -10.71 -3.04
N GLY A 42 5.11 -11.46 -2.03
CA GLY A 42 5.95 -12.27 -1.14
C GLY A 42 6.46 -11.52 0.09
N ALA A 43 5.87 -10.37 0.44
CA ALA A 43 6.18 -9.70 1.70
C ALA A 43 5.78 -10.58 2.90
N PRO A 44 6.69 -10.82 3.86
CA PRO A 44 6.40 -11.66 5.02
C PRO A 44 5.54 -10.93 6.04
N MET A 45 4.51 -11.61 6.52
CA MET A 45 3.72 -11.15 7.66
C MET A 45 4.43 -11.42 8.98
N ARG A 46 4.27 -10.52 9.97
CA ARG A 46 4.82 -10.69 11.32
C ARG A 46 4.03 -9.91 12.37
N GLY A 47 4.17 -10.31 13.64
CA GLY A 47 3.63 -9.59 14.80
C GLY A 47 2.22 -10.02 15.26
N ALA A 48 1.65 -11.06 14.65
CA ALA A 48 0.41 -11.66 15.10
C ALA A 48 0.54 -12.28 16.51
N PRO A 49 -0.54 -12.31 17.32
CA PRO A 49 -1.90 -11.86 17.01
C PRO A 49 -2.22 -10.45 17.57
N ASN A 50 -1.23 -9.67 18.01
CA ASN A 50 -1.49 -8.33 18.56
C ASN A 50 -1.77 -7.32 17.43
N GLN A 51 -2.99 -6.79 17.39
CA GLN A 51 -3.45 -5.90 16.31
C GLN A 51 -2.66 -4.57 16.22
N SER A 52 -2.08 -4.14 17.34
CA SER A 52 -1.32 -2.89 17.44
C SER A 52 0.13 -3.03 16.95
N THR A 53 0.58 -4.23 16.61
CA THR A 53 1.98 -4.50 16.24
C THR A 53 2.10 -5.30 14.95
N GLY A 54 3.20 -5.07 14.23
CA GLY A 54 3.53 -5.84 13.04
C GLY A 54 2.71 -5.44 11.81
N TRP A 55 2.67 -6.33 10.83
CA TRP A 55 1.86 -6.25 9.61
C TRP A 55 1.44 -7.68 9.25
N TRP A 56 0.16 -7.99 9.42
CA TRP A 56 -0.33 -9.37 9.30
C TRP A 56 -1.87 -9.43 9.20
N ILE A 57 -2.37 -10.53 8.61
CA ILE A 57 -3.77 -10.93 8.63
C ILE A 57 -3.87 -12.45 8.80
N LEU A 58 -4.91 -12.91 9.50
CA LEU A 58 -5.31 -14.30 9.60
C LEU A 58 -6.80 -14.40 9.21
N PRO A 59 -7.12 -14.50 7.91
CA PRO A 59 -8.50 -14.39 7.41
C PRO A 59 -9.46 -15.41 8.04
N GLU A 60 -9.01 -16.65 8.22
CA GLU A 60 -9.81 -17.74 8.82
C GLU A 60 -10.22 -17.45 10.28
N GLN A 61 -9.40 -16.66 10.98
CA GLN A 61 -9.67 -16.25 12.37
C GLN A 61 -10.38 -14.89 12.45
N GLY A 62 -10.55 -14.20 11.32
CA GLY A 62 -11.16 -12.87 11.28
C GLY A 62 -10.36 -11.80 12.05
N ILE A 63 -9.03 -11.93 12.13
CA ILE A 63 -8.16 -10.98 12.84
C ILE A 63 -7.00 -10.48 11.98
N TRP A 64 -6.60 -9.23 12.17
CA TRP A 64 -5.52 -8.55 11.43
C TRP A 64 -4.93 -7.39 12.24
N SER A 65 -3.75 -6.92 11.85
CA SER A 65 -3.17 -5.69 12.43
C SER A 65 -3.79 -4.42 11.86
N PHE A 66 -3.74 -3.32 12.62
CA PHE A 66 -4.16 -2.01 12.10
C PHE A 66 -3.37 -1.61 10.86
N SER A 67 -2.07 -1.92 10.82
CA SER A 67 -1.21 -1.67 9.66
C SER A 67 -1.62 -2.45 8.40
N TRP A 68 -2.38 -3.55 8.52
CA TRP A 68 -2.90 -4.28 7.36
C TRP A 68 -4.04 -3.51 6.68
N SER A 69 -4.91 -2.84 7.46
CA SER A 69 -6.18 -2.30 6.96
C SER A 69 -6.36 -0.78 7.12
N VAL A 70 -5.48 -0.07 7.82
CA VAL A 70 -5.59 1.38 8.08
C VAL A 70 -4.41 2.14 7.50
N ALA A 71 -4.68 3.13 6.63
CA ALA A 71 -3.66 3.83 5.85
C ALA A 71 -2.60 4.52 6.72
N HIS A 72 -3.02 5.21 7.79
CA HIS A 72 -2.11 5.86 8.72
C HIS A 72 -1.22 4.87 9.49
N SER A 73 -1.77 3.72 9.88
CA SER A 73 -1.01 2.66 10.53
C SER A 73 -0.02 1.99 9.58
N LEU A 74 -0.39 1.74 8.32
CA LEU A 74 0.53 1.20 7.32
C LEU A 74 1.70 2.15 7.07
N ARG A 75 1.44 3.45 6.91
CA ARG A 75 2.50 4.46 6.74
C ARG A 75 3.53 4.41 7.87
N TRP A 76 3.08 4.34 9.12
CA TRP A 76 4.01 4.27 10.26
C TRP A 76 4.78 2.96 10.28
N TYR A 77 4.13 1.85 9.93
CA TYR A 77 4.80 0.55 9.80
C TYR A 77 5.91 0.61 8.75
N LEU A 78 5.63 1.11 7.54
CA LEU A 78 6.60 1.21 6.45
C LEU A 78 7.79 2.12 6.79
N GLU A 79 7.59 3.18 7.58
CA GLU A 79 8.70 4.05 8.02
C GLU A 79 9.59 3.44 9.11
N THR A 80 9.02 2.60 9.97
CA THR A 80 9.68 2.19 11.22
C THR A 80 10.14 0.74 11.22
N SER A 81 9.52 -0.13 10.41
CA SER A 81 9.86 -1.55 10.34
C SER A 81 11.33 -1.76 9.94
N LYS A 82 12.02 -2.65 10.65
CA LYS A 82 13.43 -3.02 10.41
C LYS A 82 13.64 -4.47 10.01
N GLU A 83 12.56 -5.26 9.99
CA GLU A 83 12.56 -6.70 9.71
C GLU A 83 11.24 -7.07 9.01
N GLY A 84 11.22 -8.18 8.29
CA GLY A 84 10.09 -8.57 7.46
C GLY A 84 9.85 -7.56 6.34
N LEU A 85 8.59 -7.16 6.09
CA LEU A 85 8.28 -6.07 5.18
C LEU A 85 8.93 -4.77 5.66
N THR A 86 9.87 -4.26 4.87
CA THR A 86 10.56 -2.99 5.09
C THR A 86 10.50 -2.12 3.84
N ALA A 87 10.60 -0.81 4.05
CA ALA A 87 10.63 0.17 2.99
C ALA A 87 11.58 1.30 3.34
N THR A 88 12.06 1.99 2.31
CA THR A 88 12.80 3.24 2.43
C THR A 88 11.90 4.38 2.04
N ARG A 89 11.91 5.43 2.86
CA ARG A 89 11.24 6.67 2.52
C ARG A 89 12.02 7.39 1.41
N VAL A 90 11.37 7.63 0.28
CA VAL A 90 11.92 8.46 -0.81
C VAL A 90 11.15 9.78 -0.91
N TYR A 91 11.71 10.77 -1.60
CA TYR A 91 11.18 12.14 -1.57
C TYR A 91 10.79 12.67 -2.96
N SER A 92 11.12 11.94 -4.01
CA SER A 92 10.65 12.16 -5.37
C SER A 92 9.84 10.97 -5.88
N PRO A 93 8.73 11.21 -6.61
CA PRO A 93 8.01 10.14 -7.30
C PRO A 93 8.87 9.43 -8.36
N THR A 94 9.94 10.06 -8.85
CA THR A 94 10.87 9.45 -9.82
C THR A 94 11.79 8.40 -9.21
N GLU A 95 11.84 8.30 -7.88
CA GLU A 95 12.58 7.26 -7.15
C GLU A 95 11.72 6.00 -6.95
N LEU A 96 10.45 6.02 -7.36
CA LEU A 96 9.54 4.90 -7.23
C LEU A 96 9.70 3.94 -8.41
N GLU A 97 9.52 2.66 -8.08
CA GLU A 97 9.40 1.56 -9.02
C GLU A 97 8.02 0.92 -8.92
N ILE A 98 7.70 0.03 -9.85
CA ILE A 98 6.49 -0.78 -9.74
C ILE A 98 6.50 -1.62 -8.46
N GLY A 99 5.34 -1.83 -7.85
CA GLY A 99 5.21 -2.48 -6.54
C GLY A 99 5.44 -1.55 -5.35
N ASP A 100 5.91 -0.32 -5.56
CA ASP A 100 6.07 0.66 -4.49
C ASP A 100 4.74 1.26 -4.04
N VAL A 101 4.73 1.82 -2.83
CA VAL A 101 3.52 2.33 -2.19
C VAL A 101 3.56 3.85 -2.09
N ILE A 102 2.41 4.47 -2.37
CA ILE A 102 2.19 5.90 -2.14
C ILE A 102 1.06 6.06 -1.12
N ALA A 103 1.34 6.78 -0.04
CA ALA A 103 0.37 7.22 0.94
C ALA A 103 0.02 8.70 0.71
N TYR A 104 -1.24 9.06 0.95
CA TYR A 104 -1.79 10.39 0.72
C TYR A 104 -2.37 10.94 2.02
N ASP A 105 -1.96 12.14 2.37
CA ASP A 105 -2.58 13.00 3.36
C ASP A 105 -3.32 14.09 2.58
N PHE A 106 -4.63 13.93 2.40
CA PHE A 106 -5.41 14.79 1.52
C PHE A 106 -5.62 16.19 2.10
N SER A 107 -5.75 16.31 3.42
CA SER A 107 -5.97 17.57 4.13
C SER A 107 -4.67 18.31 4.49
N GLY A 108 -3.54 17.60 4.50
CA GLY A 108 -2.24 18.12 4.93
C GLY A 108 -2.08 18.21 6.45
N ASP A 109 -2.89 17.46 7.22
CA ASP A 109 -2.93 17.49 8.69
C ASP A 109 -2.03 16.42 9.37
N ASN A 110 -1.21 15.74 8.56
CA ASN A 110 -0.35 14.60 8.92
C ASN A 110 -1.11 13.30 9.24
N ARG A 111 -2.41 13.22 8.95
CA ARG A 111 -3.16 11.96 8.93
C ARG A 111 -3.13 11.41 7.52
N ILE A 112 -2.88 10.11 7.38
CA ILE A 112 -2.93 9.47 6.06
C ILE A 112 -4.35 8.98 5.84
N ASP A 113 -4.93 9.41 4.73
CA ASP A 113 -6.29 9.10 4.32
C ASP A 113 -6.34 7.92 3.35
N HIS A 114 -5.30 7.77 2.52
CA HIS A 114 -5.32 6.83 1.42
C HIS A 114 -3.95 6.22 1.14
N THR A 115 -3.95 4.97 0.65
CA THR A 115 -2.75 4.30 0.14
C THR A 115 -3.04 3.68 -1.21
N THR A 116 -2.02 3.65 -2.06
CA THR A 116 -2.08 3.09 -3.42
C THR A 116 -0.78 2.34 -3.73
N ILE A 117 -0.80 1.51 -4.77
CA ILE A 117 0.39 0.80 -5.26
C ILE A 117 0.73 1.23 -6.69
N VAL A 118 2.01 1.46 -6.96
CA VAL A 118 2.54 1.79 -8.29
C VAL A 118 2.53 0.53 -9.17
N THR A 119 1.95 0.63 -10.36
CA THR A 119 1.73 -0.52 -11.27
C THR A 119 2.30 -0.31 -12.68
N SER A 120 2.60 0.94 -13.04
CA SER A 120 3.35 1.28 -14.25
C SER A 120 4.08 2.61 -14.08
N ILE A 121 5.15 2.81 -14.86
CA ILE A 121 5.85 4.09 -15.02
C ILE A 121 5.77 4.47 -16.48
N GLN A 122 5.19 5.63 -16.80
CA GLN A 122 5.01 6.09 -18.18
C GLN A 122 5.66 7.46 -18.33
N GLY A 123 6.67 7.57 -19.19
CA GLY A 123 7.41 8.83 -19.36
C GLY A 123 8.03 9.38 -18.06
N GLY A 124 8.39 8.50 -17.12
CA GLY A 124 8.89 8.87 -15.78
C GLY A 124 7.82 9.23 -14.75
N VAL A 125 6.53 9.15 -15.10
CA VAL A 125 5.41 9.39 -14.19
C VAL A 125 4.88 8.06 -13.65
N PRO A 126 4.78 7.89 -12.31
CA PRO A 126 4.13 6.73 -11.73
C PRO A 126 2.62 6.72 -11.92
N TYR A 127 2.09 5.53 -12.20
CA TYR A 127 0.67 5.24 -12.31
C TYR A 127 0.28 4.18 -11.29
N VAL A 128 -0.87 4.37 -10.65
CA VAL A 128 -1.27 3.63 -9.46
C VAL A 128 -2.57 2.87 -9.66
N HIS A 129 -2.75 1.82 -8.87
CA HIS A 129 -4.05 1.19 -8.63
C HIS A 129 -4.44 1.35 -7.17
N ALA A 130 -5.74 1.42 -6.91
CA ALA A 130 -6.28 1.67 -5.57
C ALA A 130 -7.73 1.18 -5.45
N HIS A 131 -8.17 0.94 -4.21
CA HIS A 131 -9.56 0.68 -3.83
C HIS A 131 -10.20 1.88 -3.09
N THR A 132 -11.37 1.69 -2.45
CA THR A 132 -12.28 2.69 -1.87
C THR A 132 -13.01 3.51 -2.94
N SER A 133 -12.25 4.11 -3.86
CA SER A 133 -12.76 4.52 -5.17
C SER A 133 -11.86 3.83 -6.19
N ASP A 134 -12.35 2.69 -6.68
CA ASP A 134 -11.60 1.76 -7.52
C ASP A 134 -10.93 2.53 -8.67
N SER A 135 -9.60 2.44 -8.72
CA SER A 135 -8.76 3.18 -9.66
C SER A 135 -7.77 2.23 -10.30
N ALA A 136 -7.65 2.30 -11.63
CA ALA A 136 -6.63 1.59 -12.41
C ALA A 136 -5.93 2.56 -13.36
N ASP A 137 -4.63 2.36 -13.52
CA ASP A 137 -3.71 3.17 -14.33
C ASP A 137 -4.00 4.67 -14.21
N ARG A 138 -4.12 5.14 -12.96
CA ARG A 138 -4.32 6.55 -12.64
C ARG A 138 -2.98 7.20 -12.35
N ALA A 139 -2.73 8.40 -12.89
CA ALA A 139 -1.52 9.14 -12.55
C ALA A 139 -1.45 9.41 -11.03
N TYR A 140 -0.28 9.20 -10.43
CA TYR A 140 -0.10 9.24 -8.97
C TYR A 140 -0.51 10.57 -8.32
N HIS A 141 -0.57 11.67 -9.08
CA HIS A 141 -0.93 13.00 -8.58
C HIS A 141 -2.27 13.02 -7.84
N TYR A 142 -3.24 12.18 -8.24
CA TYR A 142 -4.53 12.02 -7.55
C TYR A 142 -5.34 13.33 -7.33
N ARG A 143 -4.99 14.41 -8.04
CA ARG A 143 -5.56 15.77 -7.89
C ARG A 143 -7.01 15.87 -8.34
N ASP A 144 -7.45 14.94 -9.17
CA ASP A 144 -8.81 14.75 -9.66
C ASP A 144 -9.71 14.01 -8.64
N SER A 145 -9.18 13.61 -7.48
CA SER A 145 -9.97 13.03 -6.39
C SER A 145 -10.84 14.10 -5.74
N THR A 146 -12.10 13.76 -5.43
CA THR A 146 -13.01 14.63 -4.67
C THR A 146 -12.54 14.88 -3.24
N ALA A 147 -11.63 14.05 -2.72
CA ALA A 147 -11.01 14.24 -1.42
C ALA A 147 -9.75 15.14 -1.47
N ALA A 148 -9.16 15.35 -2.65
CA ALA A 148 -7.92 16.10 -2.77
C ALA A 148 -8.12 17.59 -2.42
N THR A 149 -7.15 18.14 -1.69
CA THR A 149 -7.09 19.58 -1.40
C THR A 149 -5.77 20.18 -1.90
N PRO A 150 -5.66 21.52 -2.01
CA PRO A 150 -4.39 22.17 -2.32
C PRO A 150 -3.27 21.87 -1.31
N ASN A 151 -3.60 21.44 -0.10
CA ASN A 151 -2.64 21.13 0.97
C ASN A 151 -2.17 19.68 0.95
N MET A 152 -2.65 18.86 0.01
CA MET A 152 -2.36 17.43 -0.06
C MET A 152 -0.85 17.15 -0.05
N ARG A 153 -0.44 16.18 0.75
CA ARG A 153 0.95 15.71 0.87
C ARG A 153 1.06 14.25 0.46
N TYR A 154 2.22 13.90 -0.08
CA TYR A 154 2.52 12.57 -0.58
C TYR A 154 3.59 11.90 0.25
N TYR A 155 3.42 10.59 0.38
CA TYR A 155 4.26 9.74 1.17
C TYR A 155 4.75 8.55 0.34
N TYR A 156 5.96 8.64 -0.23
CA TYR A 156 6.52 7.68 -1.17
C TYR A 156 7.38 6.62 -0.47
N PHE A 157 7.09 5.35 -0.70
CA PHE A 157 7.77 4.23 -0.07
C PHE A 157 8.34 3.28 -1.11
N HIS A 158 9.66 3.23 -1.21
CA HIS A 158 10.36 2.21 -1.97
C HIS A 158 10.44 0.93 -1.15
N ILE A 159 9.72 -0.12 -1.56
CA ILE A 159 9.69 -1.39 -0.84
C ILE A 159 11.03 -2.11 -1.03
N ALA A 160 11.58 -2.71 0.02
CA ALA A 160 12.83 -3.45 -0.11
C ALA A 160 12.65 -4.73 -0.95
N ASP A 161 13.58 -4.99 -1.87
CA ASP A 161 13.55 -6.20 -2.69
C ASP A 161 13.92 -7.47 -1.91
N VAL A 162 14.64 -7.33 -0.80
CA VAL A 162 15.09 -8.42 0.05
C VAL A 162 14.77 -8.10 1.51
N PHE A 163 14.06 -9.01 2.15
CA PHE A 163 13.66 -8.91 3.55
C PHE A 163 14.56 -9.79 4.44
N SER A 164 15.06 -9.20 5.52
CA SER A 164 15.72 -9.86 6.64
C SER A 164 14.73 -10.17 7.76
N TRP A 165 15.08 -11.16 8.59
CA TRP A 165 14.43 -11.44 9.87
C TRP A 165 15.31 -10.93 11.00
#